data_AF-A0A4V3SIE6-F1
#
_entry.id   AF-A0A4V3SIE6-F1
#
_cell.length_a   1.000
_cell.length_b   1.000
_cell.length_c   1.000
_cell.angle_alpha   90.00
_cell.angle_beta   90.00
_cell.angle_gamma   90.00
#
_symmetry.space_group_name_H-M   'P 1'
#
loop_
_entity.id
_entity.type
_entity.pdbx_description
1 polymer ?
#
loop_
_entity_poly.entity_id
_entity_poly.type
_entity_poly.pdbx_seq_one_letter_code
_entity_poly.pdbx_strand_id
1 'polypeptide(L)'
;MRGLIGESAGNLSVYQQFLSIFNDKSTSSGSVIMEITEGKVHTLSIHPSIEIKQMDLHYLQLLLFAMRHFPDLIPSTPRKEKKQAVPTVREKNVMRWYSFARLAKKLGFSSPNIETLLRDDPYEKAVTHFLAQMFPEYGIVGNPSSVYATTMLLREISQNTMNHVSASLEGQSSSDLSRRCGRPYENDHNRDITRLFIHNVLQELMELLAKRKLDESIDLRDGDDDEIRPSKSRRREDVQCSEPSAVDSSRFSTRDRMTSGNSVMGQCIELRGDDAMVDDVL
;
A
#
# COMPACT_ATOMS: atom_id res chain seq x y z
N MET A 1 -9.84 -7.19 3.49
CA MET A 1 -10.58 -7.80 2.36
C MET A 1 -11.81 -8.58 2.80
N ARG A 2 -11.69 -9.69 3.56
CA ARG A 2 -12.86 -10.50 3.96
C ARG A 2 -13.96 -9.73 4.70
N GLY A 3 -13.59 -8.74 5.52
CA GLY A 3 -14.57 -7.89 6.20
C GLY A 3 -15.52 -7.12 5.26
N LEU A 4 -15.14 -6.88 4.00
CA LEU A 4 -16.00 -6.25 3.00
C LEU A 4 -16.94 -7.23 2.29
N ILE A 5 -16.57 -8.50 2.14
CA ILE A 5 -17.37 -9.49 1.40
C ILE A 5 -18.27 -10.31 2.32
N GLY A 6 -17.91 -10.43 3.60
CA GLY A 6 -18.60 -11.28 4.56
C GLY A 6 -17.97 -12.67 4.68
N GLU A 7 -18.73 -13.60 5.25
CA GLU A 7 -18.31 -15.00 5.30
C GLU A 7 -18.40 -15.63 3.92
N SER A 8 -17.39 -16.45 3.59
CA SER A 8 -17.28 -17.06 2.26
C SER A 8 -18.35 -18.13 2.08
N ALA A 9 -19.25 -17.94 1.12
CA ALA A 9 -20.12 -19.01 0.64
C ALA A 9 -19.28 -20.02 -0.18
N GLY A 10 -18.63 -20.95 0.50
CA GLY A 10 -17.88 -22.06 -0.12
C GLY A 10 -16.40 -21.79 -0.43
N ASN A 11 -15.83 -22.60 -1.32
CA ASN A 11 -14.40 -22.66 -1.67
C ASN A 11 -13.92 -21.58 -2.65
N LEU A 12 -14.66 -20.47 -2.79
CA LEU A 12 -14.29 -19.39 -3.70
C LEU A 12 -13.07 -18.62 -3.18
N SER A 13 -12.14 -18.29 -4.06
CA SER A 13 -11.07 -17.36 -3.75
C SER A 13 -11.64 -15.97 -3.41
N VAL A 14 -10.86 -15.17 -2.66
CA VAL A 14 -11.26 -13.79 -2.32
C VAL A 14 -11.55 -12.98 -3.59
N TYR A 15 -10.74 -13.15 -4.63
CA TYR A 15 -10.93 -12.47 -5.91
C TYR A 15 -12.28 -12.83 -6.56
N GLN A 16 -12.62 -14.13 -6.64
CA GLN A 16 -13.89 -14.59 -7.20
C GLN A 16 -15.10 -14.06 -6.42
N GLN A 17 -15.00 -13.93 -5.10
CA GLN A 17 -16.05 -13.33 -4.29
C GLN A 17 -16.23 -11.84 -4.62
N PHE A 18 -15.13 -11.09 -4.77
CA PHE A 18 -15.21 -9.69 -5.23
C PHE A 18 -15.81 -9.57 -6.63
N LEU A 19 -15.51 -10.51 -7.52
CA LEU A 19 -16.10 -10.55 -8.86
C LEU A 19 -17.62 -10.73 -8.79
N SER A 20 -18.13 -11.59 -7.90
CA SER A 20 -19.58 -11.80 -7.75
C SER A 20 -20.35 -10.61 -7.20
N ILE A 21 -19.67 -9.69 -6.50
CA ILE A 21 -20.29 -8.49 -5.91
C ILE A 21 -19.95 -7.21 -6.69
N PHE A 22 -19.24 -7.33 -7.81
CA PHE A 22 -18.86 -6.21 -8.66
C PHE A 22 -20.01 -5.86 -9.61
N ASN A 23 -20.49 -4.62 -9.55
CA ASN A 23 -21.49 -4.11 -10.47
C ASN A 23 -20.82 -3.22 -11.51
N ASP A 24 -20.81 -3.68 -12.75
CA ASP A 24 -20.30 -2.93 -13.90
C ASP A 24 -21.32 -1.87 -14.38
N LYS A 25 -21.72 -0.98 -13.47
CA LYS A 25 -22.76 0.03 -13.74
C LYS A 25 -22.19 1.40 -14.09
N SER A 26 -20.88 1.53 -14.17
CA SER A 26 -20.23 2.81 -14.46
C SER A 26 -18.82 2.55 -14.96
N THR A 27 -18.58 2.67 -16.26
CA THR A 27 -18.03 3.89 -16.88
C THR A 27 -18.10 3.71 -18.41
N SER A 28 -18.28 4.79 -19.15
CA SER A 28 -18.15 4.83 -20.61
C SER A 28 -16.90 4.06 -21.06
N SER A 29 -17.02 3.24 -22.10
CA SER A 29 -15.93 2.44 -22.68
C SER A 29 -14.61 3.24 -22.73
N GLY A 30 -13.63 2.86 -21.90
CA GLY A 30 -12.28 3.45 -21.89
C GLY A 30 -11.91 4.38 -20.73
N SER A 31 -12.78 4.60 -19.73
CA SER A 31 -12.41 5.38 -18.53
C SER A 31 -12.66 4.61 -17.22
N VAL A 32 -11.85 4.88 -16.20
CA VAL A 32 -11.85 4.15 -14.93
C VAL A 32 -11.68 5.11 -13.76
N ILE A 33 -12.41 4.87 -12.67
CA ILE A 33 -12.28 5.62 -11.43
C ILE A 33 -11.03 5.13 -10.68
N MET A 34 -10.12 6.04 -10.38
CA MET A 34 -8.90 5.75 -9.63
C MET A 34 -8.68 6.71 -8.47
N GLU A 35 -8.39 6.16 -7.29
CA GLU A 35 -7.88 6.91 -6.15
C GLU A 35 -6.41 7.30 -6.39
N ILE A 36 -6.15 8.61 -6.46
CA ILE A 36 -4.79 9.16 -6.67
C ILE A 36 -4.14 9.46 -5.31
N THR A 37 -4.95 9.93 -4.35
CA THR A 37 -4.55 10.15 -2.96
C THR A 37 -5.70 9.76 -2.05
N GLU A 38 -5.44 9.62 -0.75
CA GLU A 38 -6.44 9.18 0.23
C GLU A 38 -7.74 9.99 0.12
N GLY A 39 -8.83 9.33 -0.24
CA GLY A 39 -10.16 9.93 -0.38
C GLY A 39 -10.40 10.77 -1.64
N LYS A 40 -9.37 11.04 -2.46
CA LYS A 40 -9.50 11.76 -3.74
C LYS A 40 -9.41 10.80 -4.91
N VAL A 41 -10.52 10.67 -5.64
CA VAL A 41 -10.58 9.85 -6.84
C VAL A 41 -10.80 10.70 -8.08
N HIS A 42 -10.25 10.25 -9.19
CA HIS A 42 -10.38 10.86 -10.51
C HIS A 42 -10.86 9.80 -11.50
N THR A 43 -11.63 10.24 -12.49
CA THR A 43 -11.91 9.41 -13.66
C THR A 43 -10.81 9.64 -14.67
N LEU A 44 -10.05 8.60 -14.99
CA LEU A 44 -8.95 8.67 -15.94
C LEU A 44 -9.24 7.78 -17.14
N SER A 45 -8.90 8.27 -18.33
CA SER A 45 -8.94 7.48 -19.55
C SER A 45 -7.74 6.52 -19.57
N ILE A 46 -8.01 5.23 -19.75
CA ILE A 46 -6.96 4.23 -19.90
C ILE A 46 -6.62 4.14 -21.37
N HIS A 47 -5.32 4.14 -21.68
CA HIS A 47 -4.88 4.02 -23.05
C HIS A 47 -5.37 2.69 -23.65
N PRO A 48 -5.92 2.66 -24.88
CA PRO A 48 -6.50 1.45 -25.48
C PRO A 48 -5.55 0.25 -25.58
N SER A 49 -4.24 0.49 -25.58
CA SER A 49 -3.23 -0.58 -25.61
C SER A 49 -3.07 -1.33 -24.28
N ILE A 50 -3.66 -0.84 -23.19
CA ILE A 50 -3.66 -1.50 -21.90
C ILE A 50 -4.98 -2.26 -21.76
N GLU A 51 -4.96 -3.55 -22.08
CA GLU A 51 -6.09 -4.44 -21.84
C GLU A 51 -6.12 -4.87 -20.36
N ILE A 52 -6.56 -3.97 -19.47
CA ILE A 52 -6.85 -4.33 -18.08
C ILE A 52 -8.34 -4.16 -17.83
N LYS A 53 -9.00 -5.20 -17.30
CA LYS A 53 -10.41 -5.13 -16.95
C LYS A 53 -10.60 -4.15 -15.80
N GLN A 54 -11.67 -3.38 -15.86
CA GLN A 54 -11.99 -2.41 -14.80
C GLN A 54 -12.08 -3.05 -13.41
N MET A 55 -12.68 -4.24 -13.33
CA MET A 55 -12.77 -5.00 -12.08
C MET A 55 -11.38 -5.30 -11.49
N ASP A 56 -10.40 -5.69 -12.31
CA ASP A 56 -9.03 -5.98 -11.87
C ASP A 56 -8.39 -4.73 -11.25
N LEU A 57 -8.54 -3.57 -11.90
CA LEU A 57 -8.01 -2.30 -11.37
C LEU A 57 -8.68 -1.91 -10.06
N HIS A 58 -10.01 -2.02 -10.00
CA HIS A 58 -10.77 -1.68 -8.81
C HIS A 58 -10.43 -2.64 -7.64
N TYR A 59 -10.23 -3.93 -7.93
CA TYR A 59 -9.80 -4.91 -6.94
C TYR A 59 -8.37 -4.60 -6.43
N LEU A 60 -7.44 -4.28 -7.34
CA LEU A 60 -6.08 -3.88 -6.98
C LEU A 60 -6.07 -2.59 -6.15
N GLN A 61 -6.95 -1.63 -6.43
CA GLN A 61 -7.11 -0.44 -5.59
C GLN A 61 -7.49 -0.79 -4.15
N LEU A 62 -8.43 -1.72 -3.95
CA LEU A 62 -8.80 -2.18 -2.61
C LEU A 62 -7.68 -2.96 -1.93
N LEU A 63 -6.91 -3.75 -2.67
CA LEU A 63 -5.72 -4.42 -2.12
C LEU A 63 -4.67 -3.41 -1.69
N LEU A 64 -4.37 -2.41 -2.52
CA LEU A 64 -3.43 -1.34 -2.19
C LEU A 64 -3.90 -0.55 -0.97
N PHE A 65 -5.18 -0.18 -0.89
CA PHE A 65 -5.76 0.43 0.31
C PHE A 65 -5.54 -0.46 1.55
N ALA A 66 -5.83 -1.76 1.43
CA ALA A 66 -5.63 -2.70 2.53
C ALA A 66 -4.16 -2.80 2.95
N MET A 67 -3.21 -2.76 2.00
CA MET A 67 -1.77 -2.79 2.31
C MET A 67 -1.29 -1.48 2.94
N ARG A 68 -1.84 -0.33 2.53
CA ARG A 68 -1.54 0.95 3.19
C ARG A 68 -1.95 0.92 4.65
N HIS A 69 -3.18 0.50 4.91
CA HIS A 69 -3.83 0.64 6.22
C HIS A 69 -3.93 -0.66 7.01
N PHE A 70 -3.22 -1.74 6.65
CA PHE A 70 -3.39 -3.04 7.32
C PHE A 70 -3.21 -2.99 8.84
N PRO A 71 -2.30 -2.18 9.44
CA PRO A 71 -2.16 -2.12 10.89
C PRO A 71 -3.39 -1.54 11.59
N ASP A 72 -4.16 -0.72 10.88
CA ASP A 72 -5.39 -0.10 11.38
C ASP A 72 -6.63 -0.96 11.06
N LEU A 73 -6.53 -1.91 10.11
CA LEU A 73 -7.66 -2.74 9.67
C LEU A 73 -7.71 -4.10 10.39
N ILE A 74 -6.56 -4.67 10.73
CA ILE A 74 -6.44 -6.00 11.35
C ILE A 74 -5.45 -5.96 12.52
N PRO A 75 -5.58 -6.87 13.51
CA PRO A 75 -4.65 -6.95 14.64
C PRO A 75 -3.30 -7.56 14.22
N SER A 76 -2.59 -6.88 13.32
CA SER A 76 -1.28 -7.27 12.82
C SER A 76 -0.44 -6.02 12.61
N THR A 77 0.87 -6.14 12.82
CA THR A 77 1.81 -5.05 12.65
C THR A 77 2.81 -5.32 11.53
N PRO A 78 3.49 -4.29 11.01
CA PRO A 78 4.69 -4.47 10.21
C PRO A 78 5.76 -5.26 10.97
N ARG A 79 6.71 -5.84 10.25
CA ARG A 79 7.86 -6.50 10.89
C ARG A 79 8.73 -5.45 11.56
N LYS A 80 9.17 -5.76 12.78
CA LYS A 80 10.16 -4.98 13.51
C LYS A 80 11.47 -4.87 12.73
N GLU A 81 12.09 -3.70 12.77
CA GLU A 81 13.45 -3.50 12.29
C GLU A 81 14.51 -3.91 13.31
N LYS A 82 15.72 -4.22 12.82
CA LYS A 82 16.85 -4.56 13.70
C LYS A 82 17.11 -3.39 14.65
N LYS A 83 17.20 -3.70 15.96
CA LYS A 83 17.46 -2.74 17.05
C LYS A 83 16.37 -1.68 17.29
N GLN A 84 15.21 -1.75 16.64
CA GLN A 84 14.07 -0.88 16.95
C GLN A 84 13.11 -1.53 17.96
N ALA A 85 12.15 -0.77 18.47
CA ALA A 85 11.10 -1.32 19.34
C ALA A 85 10.21 -2.34 18.59
N VAL A 86 9.48 -3.17 19.32
CA VAL A 86 8.46 -4.04 18.70
C VAL A 86 7.26 -3.16 18.37
N PRO A 87 6.75 -3.16 17.13
CA PRO A 87 5.54 -2.43 16.79
C PRO A 87 4.34 -2.92 17.60
N THR A 88 3.58 -1.99 18.17
CA THR A 88 2.39 -2.30 18.97
C THR A 88 1.20 -2.62 18.07
N VAL A 89 0.47 -3.69 18.41
CA VAL A 89 -0.80 -4.01 17.74
C VAL A 89 -1.81 -2.91 18.04
N ARG A 90 -2.42 -2.36 17.00
CA ARG A 90 -3.48 -1.34 17.13
C ARG A 90 -4.84 -2.02 17.13
N GLU A 91 -5.78 -1.38 17.82
CA GLU A 91 -7.19 -1.74 17.68
C GLU A 91 -7.70 -1.39 16.27
N LYS A 92 -8.77 -2.08 15.88
CA LYS A 92 -9.40 -1.82 14.58
C LYS A 92 -9.90 -0.39 14.55
N ASN A 93 -9.40 0.39 13.60
CA ASN A 93 -9.82 1.76 13.40
C ASN A 93 -11.13 1.79 12.60
N VAL A 94 -12.23 2.15 13.27
CA VAL A 94 -13.57 2.21 12.66
C VAL A 94 -13.62 3.21 11.50
N MET A 95 -12.92 4.35 11.60
CA MET A 95 -12.84 5.36 10.54
C MET A 95 -12.18 4.79 9.28
N ARG A 96 -11.12 3.98 9.45
CA ARG A 96 -10.43 3.32 8.33
C ARG A 96 -11.30 2.28 7.67
N TRP A 97 -12.03 1.48 8.43
CA TRP A 97 -13.00 0.52 7.89
C TRP A 97 -14.14 1.20 7.13
N TYR A 98 -14.67 2.31 7.65
CA TYR A 98 -15.69 3.10 6.96
C TYR A 98 -15.15 3.68 5.64
N SER A 99 -13.96 4.29 5.64
CA SER A 99 -13.31 4.77 4.41
C SER A 99 -13.07 3.64 3.41
N PHE A 100 -12.70 2.44 3.88
CA PHE A 100 -12.48 1.28 3.02
C PHE A 100 -13.77 0.82 2.34
N ALA A 101 -14.86 0.73 3.09
CA ALA A 101 -16.19 0.40 2.56
C ALA A 101 -16.69 1.47 1.58
N ARG A 102 -16.44 2.75 1.88
CA ARG A 102 -16.81 3.88 1.02
C ARG A 102 -16.08 3.83 -0.32
N LEU A 103 -14.78 3.52 -0.30
CA LEU A 103 -14.00 3.30 -1.52
C LEU A 103 -14.55 2.12 -2.31
N ALA A 104 -14.78 0.97 -1.67
CA ALA A 104 -15.32 -0.22 -2.33
C ALA A 104 -16.67 0.05 -3.01
N LYS A 105 -17.59 0.74 -2.32
CA LYS A 105 -18.88 1.14 -2.89
C LYS A 105 -18.70 2.05 -4.10
N LYS A 106 -17.79 3.03 -4.02
CA LYS A 106 -17.50 3.96 -5.11
C LYS A 106 -16.88 3.27 -6.33
N LEU A 107 -16.11 2.20 -6.11
CA LEU A 107 -15.55 1.35 -7.15
C LEU A 107 -16.55 0.32 -7.70
N GLY A 108 -17.83 0.37 -7.31
CA GLY A 108 -18.88 -0.50 -7.86
C GLY A 108 -19.06 -1.84 -7.14
N PHE A 109 -18.33 -2.11 -6.06
CA PHE A 109 -18.55 -3.31 -5.24
C PHE A 109 -19.74 -3.12 -4.30
N SER A 110 -20.61 -4.13 -4.18
CA SER A 110 -21.81 -4.04 -3.35
C SER A 110 -22.07 -5.34 -2.61
N SER A 111 -22.01 -5.31 -1.28
CA SER A 111 -22.29 -6.46 -0.42
C SER A 111 -23.04 -5.99 0.84
N PRO A 112 -23.75 -6.88 1.56
CA PRO A 112 -24.38 -6.55 2.84
C PRO A 112 -23.40 -6.00 3.88
N ASN A 113 -22.15 -6.48 3.86
CA ASN A 113 -21.09 -6.01 4.76
C ASN A 113 -20.65 -4.59 4.43
N ILE A 114 -20.52 -4.24 3.15
CA ILE A 114 -20.23 -2.86 2.73
C ILE A 114 -21.35 -1.94 3.21
N GLU A 115 -22.61 -2.31 3.00
CA GLU A 115 -23.75 -1.51 3.48
C GLU A 115 -23.79 -1.38 5.01
N THR A 116 -23.45 -2.46 5.72
CA THR A 116 -23.40 -2.45 7.20
C THR A 116 -22.31 -1.51 7.70
N LEU A 117 -21.11 -1.55 7.10
CA LEU A 117 -20.01 -0.65 7.43
C LEU A 117 -20.34 0.82 7.10
N LEU A 118 -21.22 1.06 6.12
CA LEU A 118 -21.63 2.41 5.69
C LEU A 118 -22.87 2.94 6.40
N ARG A 119 -23.59 2.11 7.16
CA ARG A 119 -24.85 2.47 7.82
C ARG A 119 -24.70 3.68 8.74
N ASP A 120 -23.60 3.72 9.48
CA ASP A 120 -23.31 4.76 10.45
C ASP A 120 -21.99 5.46 10.09
N ASP A 121 -22.03 6.78 9.86
CA ASP A 121 -20.80 7.54 9.62
C ASP A 121 -20.06 7.79 10.96
N PRO A 122 -18.88 7.19 11.17
CA PRO A 122 -18.14 7.38 12.40
C PRO A 122 -17.63 8.82 12.55
N TYR A 123 -17.42 9.56 11.45
CA TYR A 123 -17.04 10.98 11.52
C TYR A 123 -18.20 11.81 12.07
N GLU A 124 -19.42 11.58 11.57
CA GLU A 124 -20.61 12.27 12.04
C GLU A 124 -20.89 11.99 13.52
N LYS A 125 -20.74 10.72 13.95
CA LYS A 125 -20.86 10.34 15.36
C LYS A 125 -19.83 11.05 16.25
N ALA A 126 -18.57 11.09 15.81
CA ALA A 126 -17.50 11.76 16.55
C ALA A 126 -17.74 13.27 16.66
N VAL A 127 -18.17 13.92 15.57
CA VAL A 127 -18.53 15.35 15.56
C VAL A 127 -19.72 15.63 16.46
N THR A 128 -20.78 14.83 16.36
CA THR A 128 -21.98 14.98 17.19
C THR A 128 -21.63 14.88 18.67
N HIS A 129 -20.84 13.87 19.04
CA HIS A 129 -20.38 13.69 20.41
C HIS A 129 -19.50 14.86 20.88
N PHE A 130 -18.52 15.28 20.07
CA PHE A 130 -17.66 16.41 20.39
C PHE A 130 -18.45 17.71 20.60
N LEU A 131 -19.40 18.02 19.71
CA LEU A 131 -20.23 19.23 19.83
C LEU A 131 -21.13 19.17 21.07
N ALA A 132 -21.71 18.01 21.38
CA ALA A 132 -22.53 17.83 22.58
C ALA A 132 -21.71 18.02 23.88
N GLN A 133 -20.43 17.61 23.89
CA GLN A 133 -19.54 17.82 25.02
C GLN A 133 -19.11 19.28 25.18
N MET A 134 -18.76 19.96 24.08
CA MET A 134 -18.26 21.33 24.11
C MET A 134 -19.36 22.37 24.29
N PHE A 135 -20.58 22.06 23.85
CA PHE A 135 -21.72 22.98 23.85
C PHE A 135 -22.99 22.31 24.40
N PRO A 136 -23.04 21.97 25.71
CA PRO A 136 -24.20 21.28 26.29
C PRO A 136 -25.51 22.06 26.16
N GLU A 137 -25.41 23.40 26.20
CA GLU A 137 -26.55 24.33 26.08
C GLU A 137 -27.19 24.33 24.69
N TYR A 138 -26.49 23.84 23.66
CA TYR A 138 -27.01 23.71 22.30
C TYR A 138 -27.81 22.41 22.07
N GLY A 139 -28.04 21.62 23.13
CA GLY A 139 -28.92 20.45 23.13
C GLY A 139 -28.36 19.23 22.37
N ILE A 140 -29.07 18.10 22.52
CA ILE A 140 -28.70 16.76 21.99
C ILE A 140 -28.69 16.73 20.44
N VAL A 141 -29.28 17.74 19.80
CA VAL A 141 -29.35 17.86 18.34
C VAL A 141 -28.62 19.14 17.96
N GLY A 142 -27.28 19.09 17.96
CA GLY A 142 -26.49 20.12 17.30
C GLY A 142 -27.07 20.39 15.90
N ASN A 143 -27.13 21.66 15.49
CA ASN A 143 -27.69 22.05 14.19
C ASN A 143 -27.14 21.09 13.10
N PRO A 144 -28.00 20.32 12.38
CA PRO A 144 -27.54 19.31 11.43
C PRO A 144 -26.56 19.86 10.39
N SER A 145 -26.72 21.12 10.00
CA SER A 145 -25.81 21.81 9.10
C SER A 145 -24.42 22.01 9.71
N SER A 146 -24.32 22.28 11.01
CA SER A 146 -23.04 22.42 11.73
C SER A 146 -22.33 21.09 11.89
N VAL A 147 -23.09 20.03 12.21
CA VAL A 147 -22.56 18.66 12.26
C VAL A 147 -22.02 18.27 10.88
N TYR A 148 -22.81 18.47 9.83
CA TYR A 148 -22.41 18.16 8.46
C TYR A 148 -21.15 18.96 8.03
N ALA A 149 -21.14 20.28 8.23
CA ALA A 149 -20.01 21.12 7.85
C ALA A 149 -18.72 20.71 8.57
N THR A 150 -18.80 20.44 9.88
CA THR A 150 -17.65 19.99 10.69
C THR A 150 -17.20 18.59 10.28
N THR A 151 -18.13 17.70 9.95
CA THR A 151 -17.84 16.35 9.44
C THR A 151 -17.10 16.41 8.11
N MET A 152 -17.52 17.29 7.19
CA MET A 152 -16.82 17.49 5.92
C MET A 152 -15.41 18.06 6.13
N LEU A 153 -15.25 19.03 7.03
CA LEU A 153 -13.95 19.60 7.37
C LEU A 153 -13.00 18.54 7.97
N LEU A 154 -13.45 17.74 8.94
CA LEU A 154 -12.64 16.67 9.52
C LEU A 154 -12.23 15.64 8.47
N ARG A 155 -13.15 15.31 7.56
CA ARG A 155 -12.87 14.38 6.46
C ARG A 155 -11.80 14.96 5.53
N GLU A 156 -11.90 16.23 5.15
CA GLU A 156 -10.89 16.91 4.32
C GLU A 156 -9.53 16.95 5.00
N ILE A 157 -9.47 17.32 6.29
CA ILE A 157 -8.23 17.32 7.08
C ILE A 157 -7.63 15.91 7.10
N SER A 158 -8.43 14.89 7.36
CA SER A 158 -7.96 13.49 7.41
C SER A 158 -7.35 13.04 6.08
N GLN A 159 -7.87 13.53 4.95
CA GLN A 159 -7.42 13.21 3.60
C GLN A 159 -6.17 14.00 3.18
N ASN A 160 -6.02 15.24 3.64
CA ASN A 160 -4.88 16.09 3.32
C ASN A 160 -3.61 15.78 4.12
N THR A 161 -3.66 14.88 5.11
CA THR A 161 -2.47 14.48 5.88
C THR A 161 -1.41 13.75 5.05
N MET A 162 -1.76 13.21 3.89
CA MET A 162 -0.80 12.57 2.98
C MET A 162 -0.54 13.45 1.76
N ASN A 163 0.57 14.18 1.79
CA ASN A 163 1.08 14.86 0.60
C ASN A 163 1.36 13.82 -0.50
N HIS A 164 0.85 14.07 -1.70
CA HIS A 164 1.15 13.25 -2.86
C HIS A 164 2.65 13.31 -3.15
N VAL A 165 3.37 12.22 -2.90
CA VAL A 165 4.77 12.08 -3.29
C VAL A 165 4.78 11.29 -4.59
N SER A 166 5.26 11.90 -5.68
CA SER A 166 5.47 11.20 -6.93
C SER A 166 6.34 9.96 -6.67
N ALA A 167 5.91 8.80 -7.15
CA ALA A 167 6.70 7.59 -7.02
C ALA A 167 8.01 7.77 -7.79
N SER A 168 9.12 7.69 -7.08
CA SER A 168 10.44 7.58 -7.68
C SER A 168 11.01 6.21 -7.28
N LEU A 169 11.25 5.37 -8.28
CA LEU A 169 12.12 4.21 -8.17
C LEU A 169 13.57 4.69 -7.97
N GLU A 170 13.86 5.25 -6.80
CA GLU A 170 15.23 5.23 -6.30
C GLU A 170 15.57 3.76 -6.06
N GLY A 171 16.36 3.22 -6.99
CA GLY A 171 16.81 1.83 -6.97
C GLY A 171 17.47 1.51 -5.64
N GLN A 172 16.70 0.94 -4.72
CA GLN A 172 17.27 0.45 -3.47
C GLN A 172 18.21 -0.70 -3.81
N SER A 173 19.49 -0.46 -3.52
CA SER A 173 20.56 -1.45 -3.46
C SER A 173 20.02 -2.79 -2.97
N SER A 174 20.25 -3.85 -3.75
CA SER A 174 19.90 -5.25 -3.51
C SER A 174 19.43 -5.56 -2.09
N SER A 175 18.17 -5.23 -1.78
CA SER A 175 17.58 -5.65 -0.51
C SER A 175 17.52 -7.18 -0.51
N ASP A 176 17.94 -7.79 0.59
CA ASP A 176 17.87 -9.25 0.77
C ASP A 176 16.47 -9.74 0.39
N LEU A 177 16.39 -10.76 -0.49
CA LEU A 177 15.15 -11.34 -0.98
C LEU A 177 14.22 -11.74 0.19
N SER A 178 14.80 -12.15 1.33
CA SER A 178 14.06 -12.49 2.54
C SER A 178 13.22 -11.32 3.12
N ARG A 179 13.58 -10.08 2.78
CA ARG A 179 12.85 -8.87 3.18
C ARG A 179 11.66 -8.55 2.28
N ARG A 180 11.62 -9.09 1.06
CA ARG A 180 10.58 -8.80 0.06
C ARG A 180 9.34 -9.67 0.20
N CYS A 181 9.41 -10.73 1.00
CA CYS A 181 8.31 -11.68 1.17
C CYS A 181 7.56 -11.47 2.50
N GLY A 182 6.24 -11.62 2.45
CA GLY A 182 5.36 -11.56 3.63
C GLY A 182 5.00 -10.13 4.04
N ARG A 183 4.94 -9.89 5.36
CA ARG A 183 4.64 -8.55 5.90
C ARG A 183 5.81 -7.60 5.65
N PRO A 184 5.56 -6.33 5.28
CA PRO A 184 6.64 -5.35 5.12
C PRO A 184 7.28 -5.05 6.47
N TYR A 185 8.54 -4.61 6.45
CA TYR A 185 9.16 -4.01 7.63
C TYR A 185 8.60 -2.62 7.88
N GLU A 186 8.64 -2.17 9.13
CA GLU A 186 8.04 -0.89 9.54
C GLU A 186 8.58 0.32 8.77
N ASN A 187 9.90 0.44 8.60
CA ASN A 187 10.47 1.55 7.84
C ASN A 187 10.08 1.49 6.36
N ASP A 188 10.11 0.30 5.76
CA ASP A 188 9.71 0.09 4.36
C ASP A 188 8.23 0.43 4.17
N HIS A 189 7.37 -0.02 5.09
CA HIS A 189 5.93 0.29 5.07
C HIS A 189 5.68 1.80 5.20
N ASN A 190 6.30 2.46 6.18
CA ASN A 190 6.14 3.90 6.40
C ASN A 190 6.63 4.75 5.22
N ARG A 191 7.70 4.31 4.55
CA ARG A 191 8.22 4.99 3.37
C ARG A 191 7.30 4.82 2.16
N ASP A 192 6.78 3.62 1.96
CA ASP A 192 6.10 3.27 0.72
C ASP A 192 4.58 3.55 0.78
N ILE A 193 3.99 3.70 1.98
CA ILE A 193 2.54 3.88 2.18
C ILE A 193 1.92 5.01 1.35
N THR A 194 2.61 6.13 1.19
CA THR A 194 2.13 7.30 0.41
C THR A 194 2.20 7.07 -1.10
N ARG A 195 2.89 6.02 -1.54
CA ARG A 195 3.09 5.69 -2.96
C ARG A 195 2.22 4.53 -3.43
N LEU A 196 1.63 3.75 -2.52
CA LEU A 196 0.81 2.58 -2.82
C LEU A 196 -0.57 2.94 -3.39
N PHE A 197 -0.64 3.68 -4.49
CA PHE A 197 -1.86 3.97 -5.25
C PHE A 197 -1.76 3.37 -6.64
N ILE A 198 -2.87 2.85 -7.19
CA ILE A 198 -2.84 2.18 -8.50
C ILE A 198 -2.37 3.13 -9.60
N HIS A 199 -2.71 4.42 -9.45
CA HIS A 199 -2.30 5.47 -10.35
C HIS A 199 -0.78 5.53 -10.49
N ASN A 200 -0.05 5.49 -9.38
CA ASN A 200 1.41 5.54 -9.38
C ASN A 200 2.01 4.32 -10.07
N VAL A 201 1.43 3.14 -9.84
CA VAL A 201 1.88 1.89 -10.47
C VAL A 201 1.66 1.92 -11.99
N LEU A 202 0.49 2.40 -12.44
CA LEU A 202 0.16 2.48 -13.86
C LEU A 202 0.95 3.58 -14.57
N GLN A 203 1.15 4.73 -13.93
CA GLN A 203 1.95 5.81 -14.50
C GLN A 203 3.37 5.32 -14.79
N GLU A 204 3.98 4.62 -13.83
CA GLU A 204 5.32 4.06 -14.00
C GLU A 204 5.38 3.00 -15.10
N LEU A 205 4.38 2.11 -15.16
CA LEU A 205 4.27 1.13 -16.25
C LEU A 205 4.19 1.83 -17.62
N MET A 206 3.42 2.90 -17.72
CA MET A 206 3.28 3.70 -18.94
C MET A 206 4.58 4.39 -19.34
N GLU A 207 5.32 4.95 -18.37
CA GLU A 207 6.63 5.54 -18.60
C GLU A 207 7.66 4.50 -19.08
N LEU A 208 7.65 3.29 -18.52
CA LEU A 208 8.53 2.20 -18.95
C LEU A 208 8.20 1.70 -20.36
N LEU A 209 6.91 1.56 -20.68
CA LEU A 209 6.46 1.19 -22.02
C LEU A 209 6.82 2.26 -23.06
N ALA A 210 6.71 3.55 -22.70
CA ALA A 210 7.11 4.66 -23.56
C ALA A 210 8.62 4.64 -23.83
N LYS A 211 9.45 4.40 -22.81
CA LYS A 211 10.91 4.28 -22.96
C LYS A 211 11.31 3.12 -23.88
N ARG A 212 10.73 1.93 -23.69
CA ARG A 212 11.01 0.78 -24.57
C ARG A 212 10.70 1.07 -26.04
N LYS A 213 9.56 1.73 -26.32
CA LYS A 213 9.19 2.10 -27.70
C LYS A 213 10.18 3.07 -28.33
N LEU A 214 10.78 3.96 -27.54
CA LEU A 214 11.80 4.89 -28.02
C LEU A 214 13.09 4.14 -28.37
N ASP A 215 13.52 3.22 -27.53
CA ASP A 215 14.74 2.43 -27.74
C ASP A 215 14.62 1.53 -29.00
N GLU A 216 13.47 0.88 -29.21
CA GLU A 216 13.18 0.10 -30.42
C GLU A 216 13.15 0.95 -31.71
N SER A 217 12.90 2.25 -31.61
CA SER A 217 12.87 3.16 -32.77
C SER A 217 14.25 3.67 -33.19
N ILE A 218 15.25 3.59 -32.30
CA ILE A 218 16.62 4.04 -32.54
C ILE A 218 17.43 2.97 -33.30
N ASP A 219 17.18 1.68 -33.04
CA ASP A 219 17.87 0.56 -33.70
C ASP A 219 17.51 0.35 -35.19
N LEU A 220 16.53 1.08 -35.73
CA LEU A 220 16.13 1.00 -37.14
C LEU A 220 16.74 2.10 -38.02
N ARG A 221 17.69 2.91 -37.52
CA ARG A 221 18.30 4.02 -38.27
C ARG A 221 19.76 3.85 -38.69
N ASP A 222 20.45 2.77 -38.33
CA ASP A 222 21.87 2.55 -38.67
C ASP A 222 22.08 1.56 -39.84
N GLY A 223 21.11 1.43 -40.75
CA GLY A 223 21.07 0.33 -41.72
C GLY A 223 21.39 0.63 -43.19
N ASP A 224 21.48 1.88 -43.64
CA ASP A 224 21.64 2.20 -45.07
C ASP A 224 22.51 3.46 -45.28
N ASP A 225 23.77 3.42 -44.84
CA ASP A 225 24.82 4.24 -45.46
C ASP A 225 25.65 3.34 -46.38
N ASP A 226 25.38 3.48 -47.68
CA ASP A 226 26.15 2.94 -48.80
C ASP A 226 27.63 3.38 -48.71
N GLU A 227 28.45 2.64 -47.97
CA GLU A 227 29.89 2.84 -47.99
C GLU A 227 30.50 2.17 -49.23
N ILE A 228 30.69 3.00 -50.25
CA ILE A 228 31.48 2.76 -51.45
C ILE A 228 32.83 2.13 -51.05
N ARG A 229 33.00 0.84 -51.35
CA ARG A 229 34.28 0.13 -51.31
C ARG A 229 35.36 0.86 -52.13
N PRO A 230 36.55 1.10 -51.56
CA PRO A 230 37.79 1.10 -52.32
C PRO A 230 38.58 -0.16 -51.97
N SER A 231 38.72 -1.01 -52.98
CA SER A 231 39.65 -2.14 -53.01
C SER A 231 41.10 -1.69 -52.76
N LYS A 232 41.80 -2.28 -51.78
CA LYS A 232 43.26 -2.53 -51.74
C LYS A 232 43.63 -3.26 -50.42
N SER A 233 43.89 -4.56 -50.49
CA SER A 233 45.21 -5.20 -50.60
C SER A 233 45.96 -5.39 -49.27
N ARG A 234 45.97 -6.65 -48.81
CA ARG A 234 47.04 -7.37 -48.08
C ARG A 234 48.04 -6.57 -47.23
N ARG A 235 48.07 -6.88 -45.93
CA ARG A 235 49.26 -7.46 -45.29
C ARG A 235 48.87 -8.23 -44.03
N ARG A 236 49.42 -9.46 -43.95
CA ARG A 236 49.43 -10.31 -42.76
C ARG A 236 50.47 -9.74 -41.81
N GLU A 237 50.11 -9.56 -40.54
CA GLU A 237 51.08 -9.64 -39.45
C GLU A 237 50.46 -10.48 -38.33
N ASP A 238 51.15 -11.57 -38.05
CA ASP A 238 50.92 -12.48 -36.94
C ASP A 238 51.26 -11.75 -35.62
N VAL A 239 50.35 -11.77 -34.65
CA VAL A 239 50.68 -11.46 -33.25
C VAL A 239 50.10 -12.55 -32.36
N GLN A 240 51.03 -13.36 -31.89
CA GLN A 240 50.93 -14.39 -30.88
C GLN A 240 51.11 -13.73 -29.50
N CYS A 241 50.34 -14.15 -28.49
CA CYS A 241 50.59 -14.09 -27.02
C CYS A 241 49.24 -13.87 -26.30
N SER A 242 48.93 -14.37 -25.11
CA SER A 242 49.42 -15.43 -24.21
C SER A 242 48.35 -15.48 -23.12
N GLU A 243 47.93 -16.67 -22.68
CA GLU A 243 47.07 -16.84 -21.51
C GLU A 243 47.79 -16.37 -20.24
N PRO A 244 47.04 -15.92 -19.21
CA PRO A 244 47.47 -16.16 -17.85
C PRO A 244 46.51 -17.06 -17.08
N SER A 245 47.17 -18.02 -16.46
CA SER A 245 46.74 -19.05 -15.54
C SER A 245 46.02 -18.56 -14.28
N ALA A 246 45.24 -19.49 -13.74
CA ALA A 246 44.68 -19.53 -12.40
C ALA A 246 45.62 -19.07 -11.28
N VAL A 247 45.05 -18.39 -10.29
CA VAL A 247 45.56 -18.39 -8.91
C VAL A 247 44.41 -18.67 -7.95
N ASP A 248 44.51 -19.84 -7.36
CA ASP A 248 43.84 -20.33 -6.16
C ASP A 248 44.37 -19.58 -4.93
N SER A 249 43.50 -19.18 -4.01
CA SER A 249 43.87 -18.82 -2.63
C SER A 249 42.68 -18.98 -1.70
N SER A 250 42.55 -20.20 -1.23
CA SER A 250 41.87 -20.59 -0.01
C SER A 250 42.36 -19.84 1.25
N ARG A 251 41.50 -19.87 2.29
CA ARG A 251 41.79 -19.78 3.74
C ARG A 251 41.97 -18.38 4.34
N PHE A 252 40.97 -17.97 5.12
CA PHE A 252 41.22 -17.53 6.49
C PHE A 252 40.19 -18.17 7.44
N SER A 253 40.71 -19.00 8.33
CA SER A 253 40.03 -19.67 9.44
C SER A 253 40.83 -19.33 10.70
N THR A 254 40.14 -18.74 11.68
CA THR A 254 40.50 -18.58 13.10
C THR A 254 39.23 -17.97 13.71
N ARG A 255 38.33 -18.69 14.38
CA ARG A 255 38.42 -19.40 15.67
C ARG A 255 38.86 -18.51 16.84
N ASP A 256 38.11 -18.67 17.93
CA ASP A 256 38.34 -18.24 19.32
C ASP A 256 37.91 -16.79 19.66
N ARG A 257 37.27 -16.49 20.79
CA ARG A 257 37.00 -17.24 22.04
C ARG A 257 36.01 -16.41 22.89
N MET A 258 35.23 -17.09 23.76
CA MET A 258 34.95 -16.80 25.19
C MET A 258 34.62 -15.34 25.61
N THR A 259 33.66 -14.99 26.49
CA THR A 259 33.08 -15.63 27.69
C THR A 259 32.10 -14.63 28.34
N SER A 260 31.27 -15.13 29.26
CA SER A 260 30.53 -14.42 30.34
C SER A 260 29.33 -13.57 29.89
N GLY A 261 28.15 -13.67 30.50
CA GLY A 261 27.83 -14.07 31.86
C GLY A 261 27.40 -12.82 32.64
N ASN A 262 26.09 -12.69 32.90
CA ASN A 262 25.37 -11.86 33.89
C ASN A 262 23.93 -11.72 33.35
N SER A 263 22.88 -12.40 33.81
CA SER A 263 22.37 -12.61 35.17
C SER A 263 22.23 -11.31 35.97
N VAL A 264 21.08 -10.66 35.84
CA VAL A 264 20.44 -9.92 36.93
C VAL A 264 18.93 -10.19 36.88
N MET A 265 18.45 -10.83 37.94
CA MET A 265 17.06 -10.97 38.32
C MET A 265 16.45 -9.63 38.75
N GLY A 266 15.14 -9.53 38.56
CA GLY A 266 14.24 -8.97 39.57
C GLY A 266 13.85 -7.52 39.37
N GLN A 267 12.58 -7.29 39.03
CA GLN A 267 11.60 -6.92 40.04
C GLN A 267 10.19 -6.95 39.45
N CYS A 268 9.37 -7.85 39.98
CA CYS A 268 7.92 -7.80 39.90
C CYS A 268 7.44 -6.60 40.71
N ILE A 269 6.57 -5.79 40.11
CA ILE A 269 5.73 -4.85 40.85
C ILE A 269 4.32 -5.43 40.79
N GLU A 270 3.92 -6.05 41.91
CA GLU A 270 2.54 -6.30 42.25
C GLU A 270 1.87 -4.98 42.59
N LEU A 271 0.73 -4.68 41.96
CA LEU A 271 -0.25 -3.75 42.51
C LEU A 271 -1.53 -4.56 42.79
N ARG A 272 -1.74 -4.81 44.09
CA ARG A 272 -2.98 -5.25 44.72
C ARG A 272 -3.78 -4.02 45.17
N GLY A 273 -5.10 -4.18 45.20
CA GLY A 273 -6.08 -3.33 45.90
C GLY A 273 -6.59 -2.16 45.06
N ASP A 274 -7.88 -1.89 44.92
CA ASP A 274 -8.94 -2.11 45.90
C ASP A 274 -10.31 -2.37 45.25
N ASP A 275 -11.06 -3.22 45.94
CA ASP A 275 -12.49 -3.43 45.84
C ASP A 275 -13.26 -2.14 46.15
N ALA A 276 -14.27 -1.83 45.34
CA ALA A 276 -15.41 -1.02 45.77
C ALA A 276 -16.68 -1.57 45.12
N MET A 277 -17.35 -2.45 45.86
CA MET A 277 -18.80 -2.59 45.80
C MET A 277 -19.45 -1.29 46.29
N VAL A 278 -20.41 -0.76 45.54
CA VAL A 278 -21.58 -0.09 46.13
C VAL A 278 -22.81 -0.48 45.30
N ASP A 279 -23.85 -0.76 46.07
CA ASP A 279 -25.15 -1.33 45.75
C ASP A 279 -26.05 -0.50 44.80
N ASP A 280 -27.03 -1.23 44.26
CA ASP A 280 -28.44 -0.91 44.01
C ASP A 280 -28.90 0.56 44.08
N VAL A 281 -29.74 0.94 43.11
CA VAL A 281 -31.16 1.33 43.33
C VAL A 281 -31.75 1.87 42.01
N LEU A 282 -32.85 1.21 41.58
CA LEU A 282 -33.93 1.62 40.65
C LEU A 282 -33.60 2.00 39.20
#